data_AF-A0A502CWR3-F1
#
_entry.id   AF-A0A502CWR3-F1
#
_cell.length_a   1.000
_cell.length_b   1.000
_cell.length_c   1.000
_cell.angle_alpha   90.00
_cell.angle_beta   90.00
_cell.angle_gamma   90.00
#
_symmetry.space_group_name_H-M   'P 1'
#
loop_
_entity.id
_entity.type
_entity.pdbx_description
1 polymer ?
#
loop_
_entity_poly.entity_id
_entity_poly.type
_entity_poly.pdbx_seq_one_letter_code
_entity_poly.pdbx_strand_id
1 'polypeptide(L)'
;MSTKSDRQAAREAVVTYHESQLAVLVGRVGDAIDRFRIGELDAFDVDQVLFQYSRAAKELWKFCNLGDPELVANIMHERPVVDWWERGAPRKR
;
A
#
# COMPACT_ATOMS: atom_id res chain seq x y z
N MET A 1 -17.64 -23.75 -9.34
CA MET A 1 -16.74 -24.12 -8.22
C MET A 1 -15.34 -23.72 -8.66
N SER A 2 -14.68 -22.84 -7.90
CA SER A 2 -13.29 -22.44 -8.18
C SER A 2 -12.35 -23.64 -8.01
N THR A 3 -11.37 -23.78 -8.90
CA THR A 3 -10.39 -24.87 -8.81
C THR A 3 -9.26 -24.50 -7.86
N LYS A 4 -8.53 -25.52 -7.38
CA LYS A 4 -7.32 -25.30 -6.56
C LYS A 4 -6.27 -24.44 -7.30
N SER A 5 -6.24 -24.53 -8.64
CA SER A 5 -5.36 -23.73 -9.50
C SER A 5 -5.77 -22.25 -9.49
N ASP A 6 -7.08 -21.97 -9.60
CA ASP A 6 -7.61 -20.59 -9.61
C ASP A 6 -7.34 -19.88 -8.28
N ARG A 7 -7.51 -20.60 -7.16
CA ARG A 7 -7.21 -20.08 -5.83
C ARG A 7 -5.73 -19.75 -5.63
N GLN A 8 -4.84 -20.57 -6.21
CA GLN A 8 -3.40 -20.32 -6.13
C GLN A 8 -2.99 -19.11 -6.99
N ALA A 9 -3.52 -19.02 -8.21
CA ALA A 9 -3.30 -17.87 -9.08
C ALA A 9 -3.81 -16.57 -8.44
N ALA A 10 -4.98 -16.60 -7.78
CA ALA A 10 -5.51 -15.45 -7.06
C ALA A 10 -4.57 -14.99 -5.92
N ARG A 11 -3.97 -15.93 -5.17
CA ARG A 11 -2.99 -15.60 -4.12
C ARG A 11 -1.74 -14.95 -4.68
N GLU A 12 -1.19 -15.50 -5.76
CA GLU A 12 0.02 -14.95 -6.41
C GLU A 12 -0.24 -13.55 -6.96
N ALA A 13 -1.43 -13.31 -7.53
CA ALA A 13 -1.85 -11.99 -7.97
C ALA A 13 -1.92 -10.99 -6.80
N VAL A 14 -2.51 -11.40 -5.67
CA VAL A 14 -2.60 -10.57 -4.46
C VAL A 14 -1.21 -10.26 -3.87
N VAL A 15 -0.31 -11.24 -3.83
CA VAL A 15 1.08 -11.03 -3.35
C VAL A 15 1.84 -10.07 -4.26
N THR A 16 1.77 -10.26 -5.58
CA THR A 16 2.41 -9.38 -6.56
C THR A 16 1.88 -7.95 -6.44
N TYR A 17 0.57 -7.80 -6.27
CA TYR A 17 -0.05 -6.50 -6.03
C TYR A 17 0.44 -5.87 -4.73
N HIS A 18 0.44 -6.62 -3.63
CA HIS A 18 0.90 -6.14 -2.33
C HIS A 18 2.35 -5.64 -2.40
N GLU A 19 3.25 -6.40 -3.01
CA GLU A 19 4.66 -6.01 -3.20
C GLU A 19 4.78 -4.73 -4.03
N SER A 20 4.09 -4.65 -5.17
CA SER A 20 4.14 -3.47 -6.05
C SER A 20 3.65 -2.20 -5.36
N GLN A 21 2.55 -2.28 -4.61
CA GLN A 21 2.00 -1.12 -3.89
C GLN A 21 2.87 -0.75 -2.68
N LEU A 22 3.46 -1.73 -2.00
CA LEU A 22 4.38 -1.48 -0.90
C LEU A 22 5.65 -0.78 -1.40
N ALA A 23 6.18 -1.16 -2.57
CA ALA A 23 7.32 -0.48 -3.18
C ALA A 23 7.04 1.01 -3.45
N VAL A 24 5.84 1.35 -3.93
CA VAL A 24 5.42 2.75 -4.11
C VAL A 24 5.41 3.52 -2.79
N LEU A 25 4.89 2.90 -1.71
CA LEU A 25 4.86 3.51 -0.38
C LEU A 25 6.27 3.71 0.20
N VAL A 26 7.15 2.72 0.04
CA VAL A 26 8.55 2.80 0.48
C VAL A 26 9.32 3.84 -0.33
N GLY A 27 9.05 3.97 -1.64
CA GLY A 27 9.64 5.01 -2.48
C GLY A 27 9.39 6.41 -1.94
N ARG A 28 8.15 6.72 -1.51
CA ARG A 28 7.82 8.02 -0.89
C ARG A 28 8.60 8.29 0.39
N VAL A 29 8.89 7.25 1.19
CA VAL A 29 9.74 7.39 2.37
C VAL A 29 11.18 7.67 1.95
N GLY A 30 11.70 6.95 0.94
CA GLY A 30 13.02 7.20 0.36
C GLY A 30 13.19 8.65 -0.08
N ASP A 31 12.25 9.17 -0.87
CA ASP A 31 12.24 10.56 -1.32
C ASP A 31 12.28 11.56 -0.16
N ALA A 32 11.50 11.32 0.91
CA ALA A 32 11.50 12.19 2.08
C ALA A 32 12.83 12.15 2.85
N ILE A 33 13.45 10.98 2.97
CA ILE A 33 14.77 10.84 3.59
C ILE A 33 15.85 11.54 2.75
N ASP A 34 15.80 11.44 1.43
CA ASP A 34 16.75 12.13 0.56
C ASP A 34 16.59 13.64 0.63
N ARG A 35 15.34 14.14 0.67
CA ARG A 35 15.05 15.57 0.89
C ARG A 35 15.51 16.06 2.26
N PHE A 36 15.37 15.25 3.30
CA PHE A 36 15.92 15.57 4.63
C PHE A 36 17.44 15.66 4.62
N ARG A 37 18.13 14.73 3.92
CA ARG A 37 19.60 14.73 3.83
C ARG A 37 20.16 16.00 3.18
N ILE A 38 19.42 16.60 2.25
CA ILE A 38 19.79 17.88 1.61
C ILE A 38 19.22 19.12 2.31
N GLY A 39 18.51 18.96 3.44
CA GLY A 39 17.98 20.04 4.24
C GLY A 39 16.67 20.66 3.73
N GLU A 40 15.97 20.02 2.80
CA GLU A 40 14.66 20.48 2.30
C GLU A 40 13.50 20.15 3.24
N LEU A 41 13.62 19.07 4.00
CA LEU A 41 12.66 18.66 5.02
C LEU A 41 13.33 18.71 6.38
N ASP A 42 12.59 19.12 7.41
CA ASP A 42 13.03 18.95 8.79
C ASP A 42 12.63 17.57 9.35
N ALA A 43 13.01 17.30 10.60
CA ALA A 43 12.70 16.03 11.24
C ALA A 43 11.18 15.82 11.45
N PHE A 44 10.40 16.88 11.65
CA PHE A 44 8.95 16.79 11.82
C PHE A 44 8.24 16.50 10.50
N ASP A 45 8.70 17.08 9.40
CA ASP A 45 8.21 16.78 8.06
C ASP A 45 8.42 15.30 7.72
N VAL A 46 9.61 14.77 8.01
CA VAL A 46 9.90 13.33 7.82
C VAL A 46 9.05 12.45 8.71
N ASP A 47 8.88 12.81 10.00
CA ASP A 47 8.02 12.07 10.93
C ASP A 47 6.57 12.01 10.41
N GLN A 48 6.06 13.10 9.84
CA GLN A 48 4.73 13.13 9.23
C GLN A 48 4.63 12.17 8.03
N VAL A 49 5.64 12.12 7.16
CA VAL A 49 5.70 11.17 6.04
C VAL A 49 5.72 9.72 6.56
N LEU A 50 6.56 9.42 7.55
CA LEU A 50 6.63 8.09 8.16
C LEU A 50 5.32 7.68 8.82
N PHE A 51 4.66 8.63 9.49
CA PHE A 51 3.34 8.41 10.08
C PHE A 51 2.29 8.07 9.02
N GLN A 52 2.23 8.84 7.92
CA GLN A 52 1.31 8.56 6.82
C GLN A 52 1.64 7.23 6.12
N TYR A 53 2.92 6.92 5.90
CA TYR A 53 3.38 5.62 5.39
C TYR A 53 2.86 4.46 6.25
N SER A 54 3.04 4.52 7.57
CA SER A 54 2.61 3.44 8.48
C SER A 54 1.10 3.16 8.36
N ARG A 55 0.30 4.20 8.15
CA ARG A 55 -1.14 4.10 7.97
C ARG A 55 -1.52 3.56 6.60
N ALA A 56 -0.86 4.04 5.55
CA ALA A 56 -1.06 3.55 4.19
C ALA A 56 -0.73 2.05 4.08
N ALA A 57 0.43 1.64 4.60
CA ALA A 57 0.86 0.24 4.62
C ALA A 57 -0.12 -0.64 5.42
N LYS A 58 -0.67 -0.13 6.52
CA LYS A 58 -1.69 -0.84 7.30
C LYS A 58 -2.99 -1.06 6.50
N GLU A 59 -3.47 -0.05 5.78
CA GLU A 59 -4.68 -0.20 4.96
C GLU A 59 -4.45 -1.13 3.77
N LEU A 60 -3.28 -1.06 3.12
CA LEU A 60 -2.87 -1.98 2.07
C LEU A 60 -2.84 -3.43 2.58
N TRP A 61 -2.22 -3.67 3.74
CA TRP A 61 -2.16 -4.98 4.37
C TRP A 61 -3.56 -5.54 4.66
N LYS A 62 -4.47 -4.72 5.24
CA LYS A 62 -5.85 -5.14 5.51
C LYS A 62 -6.58 -5.58 4.25
N PHE A 63 -6.39 -4.85 3.15
CA PHE A 63 -7.01 -5.17 1.87
C PHE A 63 -6.47 -6.47 1.27
N CYS A 64 -5.15 -6.62 1.23
CA CYS A 64 -4.52 -7.82 0.66
C CYS A 64 -4.81 -9.09 1.49
N ASN A 65 -5.11 -8.92 2.78
CA ASN A 65 -5.45 -10.02 3.68
C ASN A 65 -6.96 -10.11 3.97
N LEU A 66 -7.81 -9.49 3.13
CA LEU A 66 -9.25 -9.49 3.30
C LEU A 66 -9.85 -10.84 2.91
N GLY A 67 -9.84 -11.79 3.85
CA GLY A 67 -10.57 -13.05 3.72
C GLY A 67 -10.13 -13.89 2.51
N ASP A 68 -11.01 -14.03 1.52
CA ASP A 68 -10.80 -14.94 0.39
C ASP A 68 -9.97 -14.29 -0.74
N PRO A 69 -8.80 -14.85 -1.14
CA PRO A 69 -7.95 -14.27 -2.19
C PRO A 69 -8.65 -14.05 -3.53
N GLU A 70 -9.64 -14.86 -3.89
CA GLU A 70 -10.43 -14.69 -5.11
C GLU A 70 -11.30 -13.43 -5.07
N LEU A 71 -11.86 -13.10 -3.90
CA LEU A 71 -12.61 -11.86 -3.71
C LEU A 71 -11.69 -10.64 -3.88
N VAL A 72 -10.49 -10.69 -3.29
CA VAL A 72 -9.51 -9.60 -3.41
C VAL A 72 -9.06 -9.43 -4.88
N ALA A 73 -8.74 -10.53 -5.56
CA ALA A 73 -8.37 -10.51 -6.98
C ALA A 73 -9.48 -9.93 -7.88
N ASN A 74 -10.75 -10.29 -7.62
CA ASN A 74 -11.89 -9.72 -8.33
C ASN A 74 -12.02 -8.20 -8.06
N ILE A 75 -11.89 -7.77 -6.81
CA ILE A 75 -11.94 -6.33 -6.46
C ILE A 75 -10.79 -5.56 -7.14
N MET A 76 -9.60 -6.16 -7.23
CA MET A 76 -8.45 -5.58 -7.95
C MET A 76 -8.72 -5.42 -9.45
N HIS A 77 -9.45 -6.36 -10.07
CA HIS A 77 -9.82 -6.27 -11.49
C HIS A 77 -10.92 -5.25 -11.77
N GLU A 78 -11.88 -5.09 -10.86
CA GLU A 78 -13.06 -4.25 -11.06
C GLU A 78 -12.87 -2.78 -10.66
N ARG A 79 -11.90 -2.46 -9.80
CA ARG A 79 -11.74 -1.10 -9.24
C ARG A 79 -10.51 -0.36 -9.78
N PRO A 80 -10.59 0.98 -9.90
CA PRO A 80 -9.42 1.80 -10.19
C PRO A 80 -8.35 1.62 -9.10
N VAL A 81 -7.08 1.79 -9.50
CA VAL A 81 -5.91 1.70 -8.61
C VAL A 81 -6.16 2.53 -7.35
N VAL A 82 -6.16 1.87 -6.19
CA VAL A 82 -6.34 2.52 -4.90
C VAL A 82 -5.09 3.33 -4.57
N ASP A 83 -5.25 4.63 -4.37
CA ASP A 83 -4.18 5.45 -3.80
C ASP A 83 -4.07 5.17 -2.30
N TRP A 84 -3.19 4.23 -1.96
CA TRP A 84 -2.91 3.86 -0.58
C TRP A 84 -2.32 5.00 0.24
N TRP A 85 -1.60 5.93 -0.40
CA TRP A 85 -1.02 7.08 0.28
C TRP A 85 -2.11 8.00 0.80
N GLU A 86 -3.06 8.37 -0.07
CA GLU A 86 -4.25 9.16 0.29
C GLU A 86 -5.11 8.42 1.32
N ARG A 87 -5.25 7.10 1.19
CA ARG A 87 -5.99 6.29 2.16
C ARG A 87 -5.37 6.33 3.57
N GLY A 88 -4.04 6.45 3.63
CA GLY A 88 -3.26 6.61 4.85
C GLY A 88 -3.27 8.02 5.43
N ALA A 89 -3.76 9.03 4.70
CA ALA A 89 -3.65 10.43 5.08
C ALA A 89 -4.29 10.72 6.45
N PRO A 90 -3.64 11.54 7.29
CA PRO A 90 -4.26 12.04 8.51
C PRO A 90 -5.53 12.83 8.19
N ARG A 91 -6.60 12.55 8.94
CA ARG A 91 -7.81 13.38 8.84
C ARG A 91 -7.45 14.76 9.36
N LYS A 92 -7.65 15.78 8.52
CA LYS A 92 -7.58 17.18 8.96
C LYS A 92 -8.68 17.36 10.01
N ARG A 93 -8.29 17.86 11.19
CA ARG A 93 -9.22 18.22 12.26
C ARG A 93 -9.88 19.55 11.95
#